data_AF-A0A0F9I2S0-F1
#
_entry.id   AF-A0A0F9I2S0-F1
#
_cell.length_a   1.000
_cell.length_b   1.000
_cell.length_c   1.000
_cell.angle_alpha   90.00
_cell.angle_beta   90.00
_cell.angle_gamma   90.00
#
_symmetry.space_group_name_H-M   'P 1'
#
loop_
_entity.id
_entity.type
_entity.pdbx_description
1 polymer ?
#
loop_
_entity_poly.entity_id
_entity_poly.type
_entity_poly.pdbx_seq_one_letter_code
_entity_poly.pdbx_strand_id
1 'polypeptide(L)'
;MTDDERKITQLMAAHAAKVRSQPKKQESRGDVADIVRDWDLDPRPARVVCPDCKKERSTLRPRGMWKAAERRGEKDPVWESPCEKCSREPKRQAGPPAPEISQAPELEFPTLEER
;
A
#
# COMPACT_ATOMS: atom_id res chain seq x y z
N MET A 1 -4.77 8.44 -47.82
CA MET A 1 -5.50 7.92 -46.66
C MET A 1 -5.56 6.41 -46.76
N THR A 2 -4.72 5.72 -45.99
CA THR A 2 -4.68 4.25 -45.95
C THR A 2 -5.78 3.71 -45.04
N ASP A 3 -6.10 2.42 -45.16
CA ASP A 3 -7.12 1.77 -44.33
C ASP A 3 -6.81 1.86 -42.83
N ASP A 4 -5.52 1.90 -42.47
CA ASP A 4 -5.08 2.06 -41.08
C ASP A 4 -5.38 3.45 -40.52
N GLU A 5 -5.23 4.51 -41.31
CA GLU A 5 -5.57 5.88 -40.89
C GLU A 5 -7.09 6.02 -40.59
N ARG A 6 -7.93 5.32 -41.34
CA ARG A 6 -9.39 5.28 -41.10
C ARG A 6 -9.73 4.54 -39.81
N LYS A 7 -9.08 3.41 -39.54
CA LYS A 7 -9.28 2.64 -38.29
C LYS A 7 -8.81 3.40 -37.07
N ILE A 8 -7.65 4.07 -37.14
CA ILE A 8 -7.13 4.91 -36.06
C ILE A 8 -8.10 6.05 -35.77
N THR A 9 -8.63 6.71 -36.80
CA THR A 9 -9.60 7.81 -36.64
C THR A 9 -10.90 7.32 -35.98
N GLN A 10 -11.40 6.14 -36.35
CA GLN A 10 -12.58 5.55 -35.71
C GLN A 10 -12.34 5.16 -34.25
N LEU A 11 -11.17 4.59 -33.94
CA LEU A 11 -10.78 4.23 -32.57
C LEU A 11 -10.64 5.47 -31.68
N MET A 12 -10.03 6.54 -32.21
CA MET A 12 -9.90 7.82 -31.51
C MET A 12 -11.26 8.47 -31.26
N ALA A 13 -12.17 8.45 -32.23
CA ALA A 13 -13.52 8.98 -32.09
C ALA A 13 -14.33 8.20 -31.04
N ALA A 14 -14.24 6.87 -31.04
CA ALA A 14 -14.91 6.02 -30.06
C ALA A 14 -14.36 6.23 -28.64
N HIS A 15 -13.05 6.38 -28.49
CA HIS A 15 -12.41 6.69 -27.21
C HIS A 15 -12.83 8.08 -26.70
N ALA A 16 -12.84 9.10 -27.57
CA ALA A 16 -13.26 10.45 -27.21
C ALA A 16 -14.74 10.50 -26.75
N ALA A 17 -15.62 9.73 -27.41
CA ALA A 17 -17.01 9.60 -27.00
C ALA A 17 -17.15 8.93 -25.63
N LYS A 18 -16.39 7.86 -25.37
CA LYS A 18 -16.39 7.14 -24.09
C LYS A 18 -15.82 7.97 -22.94
N VAL A 19 -14.80 8.78 -23.19
CA VAL A 19 -14.23 9.71 -22.19
C VAL A 19 -15.18 10.88 -21.90
N ARG A 20 -15.91 11.37 -22.91
CA ARG A 20 -16.90 12.44 -22.72
C ARG A 20 -18.17 11.98 -22.00
N SER A 21 -18.56 10.70 -22.12
CA SER A 21 -19.74 10.14 -21.46
C SER A 21 -19.48 9.64 -20.04
N GLN A 22 -18.22 9.55 -19.61
CA GLN A 22 -17.93 9.39 -18.19
C GLN A 22 -18.17 10.73 -17.49
N PRO A 23 -18.98 10.77 -16.41
CA PRO A 23 -19.06 11.97 -15.59
C PRO A 23 -17.62 12.26 -15.16
N LYS A 24 -17.15 13.50 -15.39
CA LYS A 24 -15.92 13.99 -14.76
C LYS A 24 -16.09 13.70 -13.28
N LYS A 25 -15.45 12.64 -12.77
CA LYS A 25 -15.18 12.53 -11.35
C LYS A 25 -14.35 13.77 -11.10
N GLN A 26 -15.01 14.78 -10.56
CA GLN A 26 -14.37 15.88 -9.89
C GLN A 26 -13.67 15.19 -8.74
N GLU A 27 -12.47 14.64 -9.01
CA GLU A 27 -11.57 14.12 -8.00
C GLU A 27 -11.38 15.30 -7.07
N SER A 28 -12.15 15.25 -5.99
CA SER A 28 -12.29 16.38 -5.14
C SER A 28 -10.91 16.52 -4.54
N ARG A 29 -10.32 17.69 -4.71
CA ARG A 29 -9.13 18.10 -3.98
C ARG A 29 -9.35 17.96 -2.45
N GLY A 30 -10.60 17.76 -2.03
CA GLY A 30 -11.06 17.33 -0.72
C GLY A 30 -10.76 15.87 -0.36
N ASP A 31 -10.83 14.88 -1.24
CA ASP A 31 -10.67 13.47 -0.86
C ASP A 31 -9.25 13.14 -0.36
N VAL A 32 -8.22 13.62 -1.05
CA VAL A 32 -6.83 13.45 -0.59
C VAL A 32 -6.56 14.32 0.63
N ALA A 33 -7.10 15.54 0.66
CA ALA A 33 -6.95 16.42 1.81
C ALA A 33 -7.66 15.85 3.05
N ASP A 34 -8.80 15.19 2.90
CA ASP A 34 -9.56 14.56 3.97
C ASP A 34 -8.87 13.29 4.47
N ILE A 35 -8.26 12.49 3.59
CA ILE A 35 -7.42 11.34 3.97
C ILE A 35 -6.19 11.82 4.77
N VAL A 36 -5.52 12.88 4.32
CA VAL A 36 -4.36 13.48 5.01
C VAL A 36 -4.79 14.16 6.32
N ARG A 37 -5.97 14.79 6.35
CA ARG A 37 -6.52 15.46 7.53
C ARG A 37 -6.93 14.46 8.62
N ASP A 38 -7.39 13.27 8.26
CA ASP A 38 -7.70 12.21 9.23
C ASP A 38 -6.45 11.51 9.78
N TRP A 39 -5.28 11.70 9.12
CA TRP A 39 -4.01 11.12 9.58
C TRP A 39 -3.36 11.85 10.75
N ASP A 40 -3.64 13.15 10.99
CA ASP A 40 -2.72 13.92 11.84
C ASP A 40 -3.29 14.99 12.80
N LEU A 41 -4.60 15.17 12.92
CA LEU A 41 -5.09 16.35 13.66
C LEU A 41 -5.10 16.25 15.19
N ASP A 42 -5.01 15.07 15.80
CA ASP A 42 -5.00 14.94 17.26
C ASP A 42 -4.39 13.59 17.73
N PRO A 43 -3.06 13.48 17.77
CA PRO A 43 -2.43 12.27 18.25
C PRO A 43 -2.58 12.16 19.77
N ARG A 44 -3.10 11.02 20.23
CA ARG A 44 -3.34 10.77 21.66
C ARG A 44 -2.18 9.99 22.30
N PRO A 45 -1.84 10.26 23.57
CA PRO A 45 -0.80 9.54 24.28
C PRO A 45 -1.19 8.07 24.48
N ALA A 46 -0.30 7.18 24.07
CA ALA A 46 -0.49 5.74 24.00
C ALA A 46 0.65 5.01 24.70
N ARG A 47 0.32 3.92 25.41
CA ARG A 47 1.30 3.04 26.03
C ARG A 47 1.87 2.09 24.99
N VAL A 48 3.20 2.05 24.91
CA VAL A 48 3.91 1.24 23.93
C VAL A 48 4.96 0.40 24.62
N VAL A 49 4.90 -0.90 24.39
CA VAL A 49 5.86 -1.86 24.91
C VAL A 49 6.83 -2.23 23.80
N CYS A 50 8.12 -2.25 24.14
CA CYS A 50 9.11 -2.79 23.23
C CYS A 50 8.99 -4.32 23.15
N PRO A 51 8.84 -4.93 21.96
CA PRO A 51 8.77 -6.38 21.84
C PRO A 51 10.07 -7.05 22.33
N ASP A 52 11.23 -6.42 22.10
CA ASP A 52 12.55 -6.97 22.44
C ASP A 52 12.91 -6.89 23.93
N CYS A 53 12.79 -5.70 24.55
CA CYS A 53 13.23 -5.48 25.93
C CYS A 53 12.09 -5.32 26.93
N LYS A 54 10.84 -5.44 26.48
CA LYS A 54 9.60 -5.27 27.27
C LYS A 54 9.49 -3.96 28.05
N LYS A 55 10.35 -2.97 27.74
CA LYS A 55 10.29 -1.64 28.34
C LYS A 55 9.08 -0.89 27.80
N GLU A 56 8.25 -0.40 28.72
CA GLU A 56 7.10 0.44 28.43
C GLU A 56 7.53 1.90 28.24
N ARG A 57 6.90 2.59 27.29
CA ARG A 57 7.05 4.03 27.06
C ARG A 57 5.74 4.62 26.56
N SER A 58 5.52 5.89 26.85
CA SER A 58 4.42 6.66 26.26
C SER A 58 4.85 7.25 24.91
N THR A 59 4.06 7.06 23.86
CA THR A 59 4.25 7.76 22.58
C THR A 59 2.94 8.34 22.08
N LEU A 60 3.00 9.24 21.11
CA LEU A 60 1.82 9.81 20.46
C LEU A 60 1.40 8.88 19.31
N ARG A 61 0.14 8.44 19.30
CA ARG A 61 -0.41 7.59 18.23
C ARG A 61 -1.53 8.32 17.48
N PRO A 62 -1.66 8.08 16.16
CA PRO A 62 -2.70 8.71 15.36
C PRO A 62 -4.09 8.35 15.88
N ARG A 63 -5.03 9.28 15.75
CA ARG A 63 -6.44 9.06 16.12
C ARG A 63 -7.06 7.84 15.43
N GLY A 64 -6.66 7.54 14.20
CA GLY A 64 -7.10 6.35 13.46
C GLY A 64 -6.80 5.03 14.19
N MET A 65 -5.63 4.93 14.84
CA MET A 65 -5.28 3.75 15.65
C MET A 65 -6.14 3.64 16.91
N TRP A 66 -6.44 4.75 17.56
CA TRP A 66 -7.35 4.78 18.71
C TRP A 66 -8.78 4.41 18.33
N LYS A 67 -9.33 4.96 17.23
CA LYS A 67 -10.65 4.59 16.72
C LYS A 67 -10.74 3.09 16.40
N ALA A 68 -9.66 2.50 15.85
CA ALA A 68 -9.60 1.07 15.59
C ALA A 68 -9.63 0.23 16.88
N ALA A 69 -8.94 0.68 17.93
CA ALA A 69 -8.97 0.02 19.25
C ALA A 69 -10.33 0.18 19.94
N GLU A 70 -10.93 1.37 19.89
CA GLU A 70 -12.27 1.65 20.43
C GLU A 70 -13.35 0.79 19.76
N ARG A 71 -13.27 0.58 18.43
CA ARG A 71 -14.15 -0.35 17.70
C ARG A 71 -14.01 -1.80 18.14
N ARG A 72 -12.84 -2.20 18.64
CA ARG A 72 -12.59 -3.53 19.23
C ARG A 72 -13.03 -3.62 20.70
N GLY A 73 -13.51 -2.52 21.29
CA GLY A 73 -13.89 -2.45 22.70
C GLY A 73 -12.71 -2.26 23.66
N GLU A 74 -11.52 -1.92 23.15
CA GLU A 74 -10.29 -1.78 23.94
C GLU A 74 -10.14 -0.34 24.43
N LYS A 75 -10.22 -0.13 25.75
CA LYS A 75 -10.17 1.21 26.38
C LYS A 75 -8.75 1.72 26.66
N ASP A 76 -7.80 0.82 26.89
CA ASP A 76 -6.38 1.13 27.12
C ASP A 76 -5.50 0.14 26.34
N PRO A 77 -5.51 0.25 24.99
CA PRO A 77 -4.66 -0.57 24.13
C PRO A 77 -3.17 -0.41 24.45
N VAL A 78 -2.49 -1.55 24.55
CA VAL A 78 -1.03 -1.61 24.64
C VAL A 78 -0.49 -1.91 23.25
N TRP A 79 0.22 -0.94 22.67
CA TRP A 79 0.83 -1.12 21.35
C TRP A 79 2.24 -1.68 21.47
N GLU A 80 2.69 -2.40 20.44
CA GLU A 80 4.08 -2.85 20.37
C GLU A 80 4.89 -1.96 19.41
N SER A 81 6.10 -1.56 19.83
CA SER A 81 7.04 -0.86 18.95
C SER A 81 8.48 -0.98 19.47
N PRO A 82 9.45 -1.30 18.61
CA PRO A 82 10.86 -1.37 19.00
C PRO A 82 11.33 -0.09 19.69
N CYS A 83 12.09 -0.22 20.78
CA CYS A 83 12.71 0.91 21.47
C CYS A 83 13.83 1.50 20.62
N GLU A 84 14.22 2.77 20.82
CA GLU A 84 15.29 3.39 20.02
C GLU A 84 16.59 2.57 20.09
N LYS A 85 16.98 2.10 21.29
CA LYS A 85 18.12 1.20 21.51
C LYS A 85 17.99 -0.12 20.75
N CYS A 86 16.79 -0.71 20.75
CA CYS A 86 16.47 -2.00 20.16
C CYS A 86 16.35 -1.93 18.63
N SER A 87 15.93 -0.77 18.12
CA SER A 87 15.82 -0.46 16.69
C SER A 87 17.17 -0.08 16.08
N ARG A 88 18.11 0.43 16.89
CA ARG A 88 19.47 0.78 16.46
C ARG A 88 20.38 -0.43 16.38
N GLU A 89 20.09 -1.48 17.14
CA GLU A 89 20.69 -2.79 16.92
C GLU A 89 20.19 -3.29 15.57
N PRO A 90 21.05 -3.44 14.54
CA PRO A 90 20.66 -4.18 13.37
C PRO A 90 20.53 -5.63 13.83
N LYS A 91 19.36 -6.01 14.35
CA LYS A 91 18.91 -7.38 14.18
C LYS A 91 18.84 -7.54 12.67
N ARG A 92 19.93 -8.04 12.08
CA ARG A 92 19.87 -8.81 10.85
C ARG A 92 18.79 -9.83 11.16
N GLN A 93 17.56 -9.54 10.76
CA GLN A 93 16.57 -10.57 10.63
C GLN A 93 17.24 -11.48 9.59
N ALA A 94 17.81 -12.58 10.07
CA ALA A 94 17.80 -13.78 9.27
C ALA A 94 16.32 -13.96 8.98
N GLY A 95 15.88 -13.46 7.82
CA GLY A 95 14.63 -13.90 7.26
C GLY A 95 14.67 -15.42 7.23
N PRO A 96 13.51 -16.10 7.19
CA PRO A 96 13.53 -17.49 6.79
C PRO A 96 14.43 -17.62 5.54
N PRO A 97 15.30 -18.63 5.45
CA PRO A 97 16.09 -18.82 4.25
C PRO A 97 15.14 -18.68 3.06
N ALA A 98 15.54 -17.88 2.07
CA ALA A 98 14.72 -17.64 0.89
C ALA A 98 14.13 -18.98 0.43
N PRO A 99 12.82 -19.08 0.15
CA PRO A 99 12.26 -20.33 -0.34
C PRO A 99 13.12 -20.75 -1.53
N GLU A 100 13.73 -21.94 -1.44
CA GLU A 100 14.50 -22.49 -2.54
C GLU A 100 13.61 -22.40 -3.76
N ILE A 101 14.04 -21.57 -4.70
CA ILE A 101 13.35 -21.30 -5.94
C ILE A 101 13.32 -22.65 -6.64
N SER A 102 12.20 -23.36 -6.50
CA SER A 102 11.95 -24.58 -7.26
C SER A 102 12.12 -24.19 -8.73
N GLN A 103 13.04 -24.92 -9.37
CA GLN A 103 13.60 -24.68 -10.68
C GLN A 103 12.55 -24.11 -11.65
N ALA A 104 12.92 -23.02 -12.34
CA ALA A 104 12.13 -22.53 -13.45
C ALA A 104 11.86 -23.70 -14.41
N PRO A 105 10.61 -23.91 -14.86
CA PRO A 105 10.37 -24.86 -15.93
C PRO A 105 11.23 -24.41 -17.12
N GLU A 106 12.09 -25.30 -17.62
CA GLU A 106 12.82 -25.08 -18.85
C GLU A 106 11.78 -24.76 -19.94
N LEU A 107 11.72 -23.50 -20.36
CA LEU A 107 10.94 -23.09 -21.51
C LEU A 107 11.56 -23.79 -22.72
N GLU A 108 10.98 -24.90 -23.15
CA GLU A 108 11.23 -25.45 -24.48
C GLU A 108 10.72 -24.43 -25.49
N PHE A 109 11.64 -23.72 -26.15
CA PHE A 109 11.31 -22.87 -27.29
C PHE A 109 10.96 -23.80 -28.46
N PRO A 110 9.74 -23.71 -29.05
CA PRO A 110 9.46 -24.43 -30.28
C PRO A 110 10.38 -23.88 -31.38
N THR A 111 11.25 -24.74 -31.90
CA THR A 111 12.01 -24.45 -33.13
C THR A 111 11.02 -24.18 -34.23
N LEU A 112 11.05 -22.95 -34.75
CA LEU A 112 10.25 -22.53 -35.89
C LEU A 112 10.75 -23.31 -37.11
N GLU A 113 10.08 -24.41 -37.44
CA GLU A 113 10.33 -25.17 -38.65
C GLU A 113 10.03 -24.26 -39.85
N GLU A 114 11.06 -24.08 -40.67
CA GLU A 114 11.07 -23.29 -41.89
C GLU A 114 10.09 -23.89 -42.91
N ARG A 115 9.04 -23.15 -43.28
CA ARG A 115 8.24 -23.36 -44.48
C ARG A 115 7.75 -22.04 -45.07
#